data_AF-E8X4I6-F1
#
_entry.id   AF-E8X4I6-F1
#
_cell.length_a   1.000
_cell.length_b   1.000
_cell.length_c   1.000
_cell.angle_alpha   90.00
_cell.angle_beta   90.00
_cell.angle_gamma   90.00
#
_symmetry.space_group_name_H-M   'P 1'
#
loop_
_entity.id
_entity.type
_entity.pdbx_description
1 polymer ?
#
loop_
_entity_poly.entity_id
_entity_poly.type
_entity_poly.pdbx_seq_one_letter_code
_entity_poly.pdbx_strand_id
1 'polypeptide(L)'
;MPYSVKTMTSPQDLANGLSAILPNVKCGALRFWGAWFGRPYDNGHRLVECHGSEDCLRLEFNEGEVLAVWNPSDVQITETSFRIGCATALRWTWFYYGRPKTPENLYYLDYAQQDGGIVFRTNWDTIPGNGWLEKDASSYPAVEMPDPL
;
A
#
# COMPACT_ATOMS: atom_id res chain seq x y z
N MET A 1 -18.01 -19.43 29.24
CA MET A 1 -17.72 -18.09 28.68
C MET A 1 -16.64 -18.23 27.64
N PRO A 2 -16.91 -18.25 26.32
CA PRO A 2 -15.83 -18.09 25.37
C PRO A 2 -15.67 -16.59 25.10
N TYR A 3 -14.61 -15.99 25.64
CA TYR A 3 -14.05 -14.77 25.10
C TYR A 3 -13.40 -15.14 23.77
N SER A 4 -14.05 -14.80 22.66
CA SER A 4 -13.41 -14.84 21.35
C SER A 4 -12.54 -13.59 21.25
N VAL A 5 -11.27 -13.71 21.65
CA VAL A 5 -10.27 -12.74 21.24
C VAL A 5 -10.09 -13.00 19.75
N LYS A 6 -10.73 -12.18 18.89
CA LYS A 6 -10.23 -12.01 17.53
C LYS A 6 -8.80 -11.54 17.73
N THR A 7 -7.83 -12.41 17.52
CA THR A 7 -6.42 -12.04 17.54
C THR A 7 -6.26 -10.99 16.45
N MET A 8 -6.18 -9.71 16.84
CA MET A 8 -5.77 -8.67 15.91
C MET A 8 -4.33 -9.00 15.56
N THR A 9 -4.09 -9.47 14.33
CA THR A 9 -2.74 -9.75 13.85
C THR A 9 -1.99 -8.43 13.82
N SER A 10 -0.92 -8.32 14.61
CA SER A 10 -0.11 -7.10 14.65
C SER A 10 0.60 -6.89 13.30
N PRO A 11 1.03 -5.66 12.95
CA PRO A 11 1.86 -5.44 11.77
C PRO A 11 3.15 -6.28 11.77
N GLN A 12 3.73 -6.54 12.94
CA GLN A 12 4.88 -7.43 13.09
C GLN A 12 4.54 -8.88 12.72
N ASP A 13 3.40 -9.41 13.17
CA ASP A 13 2.97 -10.77 12.82
C ASP A 13 2.64 -10.88 11.33
N LEU A 14 2.02 -9.85 10.74
CA LEU A 14 1.81 -9.75 9.29
C LEU A 14 3.14 -9.79 8.54
N ALA A 15 4.12 -8.97 8.93
CA ALA A 15 5.43 -8.94 8.30
C ALA A 15 6.18 -10.28 8.39
N ASN A 16 6.08 -10.98 9.53
CA ASN A 16 6.65 -12.31 9.71
C ASN A 16 6.00 -13.34 8.77
N GLY A 17 4.67 -13.31 8.66
CA GLY A 17 3.93 -14.19 7.75
C GLY A 17 4.26 -13.95 6.29
N LEU A 18 4.37 -12.67 5.89
CA LEU A 18 4.76 -12.28 4.53
C LEU A 18 6.18 -12.71 4.21
N SER A 19 7.13 -12.45 5.11
CA SER A 19 8.53 -12.84 4.95
C SER A 19 8.71 -14.34 4.71
N ALA A 20 7.84 -15.17 5.29
CA ALA A 20 7.88 -16.63 5.12
C ALA A 20 7.43 -17.11 3.72
N ILE A 21 6.65 -16.30 2.99
CA ILE A 21 6.16 -16.64 1.65
C ILE A 21 6.91 -15.92 0.53
N LEU A 22 7.81 -14.99 0.84
CA LEU A 22 8.65 -14.34 -0.17
C LEU A 22 9.58 -15.34 -0.89
N PRO A 23 9.83 -15.17 -2.20
CA PRO A 23 9.28 -14.13 -3.09
C PRO A 23 7.94 -14.52 -3.76
N ASN A 24 7.26 -15.57 -3.28
CA ASN A 24 6.03 -16.13 -3.87
C ASN A 24 4.76 -15.37 -3.42
N VAL A 25 4.78 -14.06 -3.65
CA VAL A 25 3.65 -13.14 -3.45
C VAL A 25 3.23 -12.60 -4.81
N LYS A 26 1.92 -12.35 -4.98
CA LYS A 26 1.37 -11.71 -6.16
C LYS A 26 2.18 -10.46 -6.52
N CYS A 27 2.49 -10.31 -7.81
CA CYS A 27 3.07 -9.10 -8.37
C CYS A 27 2.07 -8.43 -9.33
N GLY A 28 2.09 -7.11 -9.42
CA GLY A 28 1.20 -6.38 -10.31
C GLY A 28 1.21 -4.87 -10.11
N ALA A 29 0.26 -4.19 -10.75
CA ALA A 29 0.03 -2.76 -10.60
C ALA A 29 -0.74 -2.48 -9.30
N LEU A 30 -0.40 -1.39 -8.63
CA LEU A 30 -0.99 -0.99 -7.35
C LEU A 30 -2.13 0.02 -7.53
N ARG A 31 -3.13 -0.12 -6.67
CA ARG A 31 -4.23 0.81 -6.50
C ARG A 31 -4.40 1.14 -5.01
N PHE A 32 -4.64 2.42 -4.71
CA PHE A 32 -4.84 2.93 -3.35
C PHE A 32 -6.23 3.56 -3.26
N TRP A 33 -7.15 2.97 -2.48
CA TRP A 33 -8.56 3.41 -2.41
C TRP A 33 -9.18 3.68 -3.79
N GLY A 34 -8.97 2.76 -4.74
CA GLY A 34 -9.50 2.91 -6.10
C GLY A 34 -8.66 3.78 -7.04
N ALA A 35 -7.71 4.57 -6.55
CA ALA A 35 -6.81 5.39 -7.37
C ALA A 35 -5.58 4.60 -7.82
N TRP A 36 -5.36 4.50 -9.13
CA TRP A 36 -4.21 3.80 -9.71
C TRP A 36 -2.91 4.57 -9.48
N PHE A 37 -1.83 3.86 -9.15
CA PHE A 37 -0.49 4.39 -9.29
C PHE A 37 0.00 4.20 -10.72
N GLY A 38 0.14 5.29 -11.48
CA GLY A 38 0.41 5.22 -12.91
C GLY A 38 -0.85 4.89 -13.73
N ARG A 39 -0.66 4.28 -14.90
CA ARG A 39 -1.79 3.79 -15.71
C ARG A 39 -2.18 2.39 -15.23
N PRO A 40 -3.46 2.00 -15.36
CA PRO A 40 -3.86 0.63 -15.04
C PRO A 40 -2.97 -0.40 -15.75
N TYR A 41 -2.39 -1.32 -14.97
CA TYR A 41 -1.57 -2.44 -15.46
C TYR A 41 -0.27 -2.06 -16.20
N ASP A 42 0.24 -0.84 -16.02
CA ASP A 42 1.49 -0.39 -16.68
C ASP A 42 2.77 -0.71 -15.91
N ASN A 43 2.65 -1.00 -14.62
CA ASN A 43 3.76 -1.28 -13.71
C ASN A 43 3.57 -2.62 -13.00
N GLY A 44 4.67 -3.34 -12.77
CA GLY A 44 4.68 -4.62 -12.06
C GLY A 44 5.57 -4.54 -10.82
N HIS A 45 4.96 -4.34 -9.65
CA HIS A 45 5.70 -4.27 -8.39
C HIS A 45 5.77 -5.66 -7.76
N ARG A 46 6.98 -6.10 -7.41
CA ARG A 46 7.25 -7.33 -6.68
C ARG A 46 7.70 -6.99 -5.28
N LEU A 47 6.99 -7.51 -4.28
CA LEU A 47 7.38 -7.40 -2.88
C LEU A 47 8.69 -8.17 -2.64
N VAL A 48 9.67 -7.53 -2.02
CA VAL A 48 10.99 -8.12 -1.73
C VAL A 48 11.36 -8.10 -0.26
N GLU A 49 10.75 -7.21 0.54
CA GLU A 49 11.02 -7.11 1.97
C GLU A 49 9.81 -6.60 2.74
N CYS A 50 9.68 -6.99 4.00
CA CYS A 50 8.56 -6.65 4.87
C CYS A 50 9.06 -6.37 6.29
N HIS A 51 8.59 -5.28 6.89
CA HIS A 51 8.88 -4.91 8.26
C HIS A 51 7.59 -4.50 8.96
N GLY A 52 7.41 -4.91 10.21
CA GLY A 52 6.31 -4.45 11.05
C GLY A 52 6.82 -3.61 12.21
N SER A 53 6.03 -2.63 12.62
CA SER A 53 6.16 -1.95 13.90
C SER A 53 4.88 -2.15 14.73
N GLU A 54 4.70 -1.36 15.79
CA GLU A 54 3.48 -1.37 16.60
C GLU A 54 2.22 -1.14 15.77
N ASP A 55 2.25 -0.16 14.86
CA ASP A 55 1.09 0.32 14.10
C ASP A 55 1.28 0.33 12.58
N CYS A 56 2.49 0.08 12.08
CA CYS A 56 2.82 0.22 10.66
C CYS A 56 3.33 -1.09 10.05
N LEU A 57 2.74 -1.49 8.92
CA LEU A 57 3.29 -2.50 8.02
C LEU A 57 4.03 -1.79 6.89
N ARG A 58 5.33 -2.00 6.80
CA ARG A 58 6.19 -1.44 5.75
C ARG A 58 6.59 -2.55 4.77
N LEU A 59 6.32 -2.32 3.50
CA LEU A 59 6.53 -3.24 2.39
C LEU A 59 7.48 -2.62 1.38
N GLU A 60 8.56 -3.31 1.03
CA GLU A 60 9.55 -2.83 0.04
C GLU A 60 9.44 -3.61 -1.26
N PHE A 61 9.54 -2.90 -2.38
CA PHE A 61 9.40 -3.45 -3.72
C PHE A 61 10.72 -3.39 -4.49
N ASN A 62 10.79 -4.18 -5.56
CA ASN A 62 12.03 -4.49 -6.28
C ASN A 62 12.78 -3.29 -6.90
N GLU A 63 12.12 -2.16 -7.13
CA GLU A 63 12.78 -0.95 -7.64
C GLU A 63 13.12 0.05 -6.52
N GLY A 64 12.98 -0.34 -5.25
CA GLY A 64 13.22 0.50 -4.09
C GLY A 64 12.01 1.37 -3.70
N GLU A 65 10.83 1.03 -4.20
CA GLU A 65 9.58 1.62 -3.73
C GLU A 65 9.23 1.07 -2.34
N VAL A 66 8.54 1.89 -1.57
CA VAL A 66 8.15 1.55 -0.20
C VAL A 66 6.70 1.93 0.01
N LEU A 67 5.91 0.98 0.49
CA LEU A 67 4.55 1.19 0.96
C LEU A 67 4.54 1.07 2.48
N ALA A 68 4.24 2.16 3.18
CA ALA A 68 3.94 2.15 4.60
C ALA A 68 2.42 2.21 4.78
N VAL A 69 1.87 1.29 5.59
CA VAL A 69 0.43 1.18 5.86
C VAL A 69 0.19 1.22 7.36
N TRP A 70 -0.52 2.24 7.83
CA TRP A 70 -0.82 2.43 9.25
C TRP A 70 -2.15 1.80 9.63
N ASN A 71 -2.15 1.07 10.75
CA ASN A 71 -3.26 0.29 11.29
C ASN A 71 -3.92 -0.60 10.23
N PRO A 72 -3.15 -1.44 9.52
CA PRO A 72 -3.69 -2.31 8.49
C PRO A 72 -4.66 -3.33 9.10
N SER A 73 -5.76 -3.58 8.42
CA SER A 73 -6.69 -4.67 8.77
C SER A 73 -7.33 -5.25 7.50
N ASP A 74 -7.91 -6.45 7.64
CA ASP A 74 -8.45 -7.21 6.50
C ASP A 74 -7.38 -7.44 5.42
N VAL A 75 -6.21 -7.93 5.87
CA VAL A 75 -5.03 -8.19 5.04
C VAL A 75 -5.11 -9.58 4.42
N GLN A 76 -5.09 -9.63 3.08
CA GLN A 76 -5.02 -10.85 2.28
C GLN A 76 -3.91 -10.69 1.25
N ILE A 77 -2.74 -11.24 1.56
CA ILE A 77 -1.58 -11.24 0.67
C ILE A 77 -1.09 -12.67 0.55
N THR A 78 -1.11 -13.20 -0.67
CA THR A 78 -0.77 -14.57 -1.05
C THR A 78 -0.10 -14.56 -2.43
N GLU A 79 0.19 -15.74 -2.98
CA GLU A 79 0.68 -15.89 -4.36
C GLU A 79 -0.32 -15.33 -5.41
N THR A 80 -1.63 -15.36 -5.12
CA THR A 80 -2.69 -14.99 -6.07
C THR A 80 -3.44 -13.72 -5.71
N SER A 81 -3.33 -13.23 -4.47
CA SER A 81 -4.06 -12.06 -3.97
C SER A 81 -3.11 -11.08 -3.29
N PHE A 82 -3.33 -9.78 -3.51
CA PHE A 82 -2.66 -8.72 -2.76
C PHE A 82 -3.70 -7.67 -2.43
N ARG A 83 -4.18 -7.66 -1.19
CA ARG A 83 -5.23 -6.75 -0.72
C ARG A 83 -5.03 -6.41 0.76
N ILE A 84 -5.18 -5.14 1.07
CA ILE A 84 -5.32 -4.62 2.42
C ILE A 84 -6.64 -3.86 2.44
N GLY A 85 -7.65 -4.42 3.13
CA GLY A 85 -9.01 -3.88 3.10
C GLY A 85 -9.08 -2.49 3.73
N CYS A 86 -8.52 -2.31 4.93
CA CYS A 86 -8.62 -1.07 5.68
C CYS A 86 -7.25 -0.60 6.20
N ALA A 87 -7.07 0.71 6.27
CA ALA A 87 -5.91 1.38 6.88
C ALA A 87 -6.33 2.78 7.32
N THR A 88 -5.70 3.33 8.36
CA THR A 88 -5.94 4.73 8.77
C THR A 88 -5.23 5.71 7.84
N ALA A 89 -4.07 5.31 7.33
CA ALA A 89 -3.27 6.07 6.38
C ALA A 89 -2.35 5.11 5.60
N LEU A 90 -1.85 5.58 4.46
CA LEU A 90 -0.70 4.96 3.80
C LEU A 90 0.17 6.03 3.14
N ARG A 91 1.43 5.65 2.93
CA ARG A 91 2.42 6.41 2.16
C ARG A 91 3.07 5.46 1.18
N TRP A 92 2.97 5.79 -0.09
CA TRP A 92 3.74 5.18 -1.16
C TRP A 92 4.90 6.10 -1.53
N THR A 93 6.14 5.62 -1.48
CA THR A 93 7.32 6.37 -1.95
C THR A 93 8.02 5.62 -3.06
N TRP A 94 8.49 6.32 -4.08
CA TRP A 94 9.25 5.75 -5.18
C TRP A 94 10.29 6.74 -5.70
N PHE A 95 11.37 6.22 -6.28
CA PHE A 95 12.24 7.04 -7.12
C PHE A 95 11.66 7.09 -8.53
N TYR A 96 11.71 8.24 -9.19
CA TYR A 96 11.25 8.34 -10.58
C TYR A 96 11.96 7.31 -11.47
N TYR A 97 11.17 6.49 -12.18
CA TYR A 97 11.71 5.39 -12.97
C TYR A 97 12.66 5.86 -14.07
N GLY A 98 13.81 5.18 -14.17
CA GLY A 98 14.88 5.53 -15.11
C GLY A 98 15.76 6.71 -14.65
N ARG A 99 15.58 7.24 -13.44
CA ARG A 99 16.45 8.27 -12.85
C ARG A 99 17.32 7.72 -11.71
N PRO A 100 18.44 8.39 -11.37
CA PRO A 100 19.24 8.04 -10.21
C PRO A 100 18.43 8.06 -8.91
N LYS A 101 18.69 7.10 -8.01
CA LYS A 101 18.04 7.01 -6.70
C LYS A 101 18.62 8.04 -5.73
N THR A 102 18.29 9.32 -5.94
CA THR A 102 18.71 10.46 -5.12
C THR A 102 17.48 11.12 -4.47
N PRO A 103 17.65 11.88 -3.37
CA PRO A 103 16.53 12.55 -2.70
C PRO A 103 15.69 13.45 -3.61
N GLU A 104 16.30 14.07 -4.62
CA GLU A 104 15.62 14.94 -5.58
C GLU A 104 14.67 14.17 -6.52
N ASN A 105 14.92 12.88 -6.70
CA ASN A 105 14.07 11.99 -7.50
C ASN A 105 13.12 11.16 -6.63
N LEU A 106 13.05 11.41 -5.31
CA LEU A 106 12.17 10.69 -4.39
C LEU A 106 10.80 11.37 -4.33
N TYR A 107 9.78 10.63 -4.72
CA TYR A 107 8.38 11.07 -4.72
C TYR A 107 7.56 10.31 -3.70
N TYR A 108 6.43 10.89 -3.30
CA TYR A 108 5.47 10.23 -2.42
C TYR A 108 4.01 10.48 -2.80
N LEU A 109 3.14 9.52 -2.48
CA LEU A 109 1.69 9.65 -2.43
C LEU A 109 1.26 9.33 -1.01
N ASP A 110 0.72 10.33 -0.31
CA ASP A 110 0.15 10.19 1.02
C ASP A 110 -1.35 10.16 0.94
N TYR A 111 -1.95 9.27 1.72
CA TYR A 111 -3.39 9.17 1.85
C TYR A 111 -3.76 8.94 3.31
N ALA A 112 -4.83 9.58 3.77
CA ALA A 112 -5.36 9.37 5.11
C ALA A 112 -6.88 9.43 5.12
N GLN A 113 -7.50 8.61 5.96
CA GLN A 113 -8.94 8.73 6.22
C GLN A 113 -9.20 9.99 7.04
N GLN A 114 -10.11 10.85 6.55
CA GLN A 114 -10.54 12.06 7.24
C GLN A 114 -12.00 12.36 6.90
N ASP A 115 -12.85 12.63 7.90
CA ASP A 115 -14.24 13.05 7.72
C ASP A 115 -15.08 12.15 6.77
N GLY A 116 -14.79 10.84 6.75
CA GLY A 116 -15.46 9.86 5.88
C GLY A 116 -14.95 9.83 4.42
N GLY A 117 -13.98 10.67 4.06
CA GLY A 117 -13.27 10.67 2.79
C GLY A 117 -11.81 10.28 2.93
N ILE A 118 -11.10 10.26 1.79
CA ILE A 118 -9.65 10.05 1.73
C ILE A 118 -8.98 11.35 1.30
N VAL A 119 -8.25 11.97 2.21
CA VAL A 119 -7.39 13.11 1.86
C VAL A 119 -6.11 12.58 1.23
N PHE A 120 -5.61 13.29 0.21
CA PHE A 120 -4.40 12.91 -0.53
C PHE A 120 -3.38 14.07 -0.53
N ARG A 121 -2.08 13.76 -0.48
CA ARG A 121 -0.97 14.72 -0.63
C ARG A 121 0.20 14.11 -1.41
N THR A 122 0.96 14.94 -2.12
CA THR A 122 2.13 14.49 -2.89
C THR A 122 3.12 15.63 -3.14
N ASN A 123 4.39 15.27 -3.37
CA ASN A 123 5.39 16.15 -3.97
C ASN A 123 5.58 15.89 -5.48
N TRP A 124 4.75 15.05 -6.09
CA TRP A 124 4.77 14.77 -7.52
C TRP A 124 4.02 15.86 -8.28
N ASP A 125 4.77 16.64 -9.05
CA ASP A 125 4.35 17.89 -9.69
C ASP A 125 3.43 17.70 -10.90
N THR A 126 3.17 16.46 -11.32
CA THR A 126 2.28 16.14 -12.44
C THR A 126 0.79 16.16 -12.05
N ILE A 127 0.48 16.18 -10.75
CA ILE A 127 -0.87 16.23 -10.20
C ILE A 127 -0.94 17.28 -9.09
N PRO A 128 -2.15 17.73 -8.67
CA PRO A 128 -2.27 18.63 -7.53
C PRO A 128 -1.60 18.05 -6.27
N GLY A 129 -0.76 18.85 -5.61
CA GLY A 129 0.02 18.42 -4.43
C GLY A 129 -0.82 18.05 -3.21
N ASN A 130 -2.12 18.37 -3.20
CA ASN A 130 -3.07 17.88 -2.22
C ASN A 130 -4.50 17.87 -2.80
N GLY A 131 -5.38 17.12 -2.15
CA GLY A 131 -6.79 17.07 -2.51
C GLY A 131 -7.54 15.99 -1.75
N TRP A 132 -8.67 15.59 -2.32
CA TRP A 132 -9.50 14.49 -1.86
C TRP A 132 -9.66 13.50 -3.01
N LEU A 133 -9.70 12.20 -2.69
CA LEU A 133 -10.17 11.21 -3.65
C LEU A 133 -11.70 11.33 -3.87
N GLU A 134 -12.20 10.62 -4.88
CA GLU A 134 -13.63 10.55 -5.18
C GLU A 134 -14.44 10.08 -3.95
N LYS A 135 -15.72 10.46 -3.91
CA LYS A 135 -16.58 10.28 -2.72
C LYS A 135 -16.72 8.82 -2.30
N ASP A 136 -16.61 7.89 -3.23
CA ASP A 136 -16.70 6.44 -3.02
C ASP A 136 -15.33 5.78 -2.79
N ALA A 137 -14.22 6.53 -2.74
CA ALA A 137 -12.88 5.99 -2.54
C ALA A 137 -12.78 5.09 -1.29
N SER A 138 -13.50 5.44 -0.21
CA SER A 138 -13.55 4.65 1.03
C SER A 138 -14.27 3.29 0.89
N SER A 139 -14.97 3.04 -0.22
CA SER A 139 -15.56 1.74 -0.54
C SER A 139 -14.56 0.75 -1.16
N TYR A 140 -13.41 1.24 -1.63
CA TYR A 140 -12.34 0.42 -2.16
C TYR A 140 -11.38 -0.02 -1.05
N PRO A 141 -10.66 -1.15 -1.24
CA PRO A 141 -9.55 -1.51 -0.37
C PRO A 141 -8.52 -0.38 -0.26
N ALA A 142 -7.93 -0.24 0.92
CA ALA A 142 -6.84 0.71 1.14
C ALA A 142 -5.68 0.46 0.16
N VAL A 143 -5.35 -0.82 -0.08
CA VAL A 143 -4.34 -1.23 -1.07
C VAL A 143 -4.84 -2.47 -1.79
N GLU A 144 -4.62 -2.55 -3.09
CA GLU A 144 -4.78 -3.80 -3.83
C GLU A 144 -3.92 -3.86 -5.10
N MET A 145 -3.65 -5.08 -5.56
CA MET A 145 -3.21 -5.35 -6.93
C MET A 145 -4.34 -6.08 -7.66
N PRO A 146 -5.17 -5.37 -8.46
CA PRO A 146 -6.25 -5.99 -9.21
C PRO A 146 -5.73 -6.97 -10.27
N ASP A 147 -6.50 -8.02 -10.57
CA ASP A 147 -6.25 -8.86 -11.73
C ASP A 147 -6.58 -8.09 -13.02
N PRO A 148 -5.77 -8.25 -14.09
CA PRO A 148 -6.15 -7.76 -15.41
C PRO A 148 -7.45 -8.45 -15.85
N LEU A 149 -8.39 -7.65 -16.35
CA LEU A 149 -9.68 -8.12 -16.89
C LEU A 149 -9.51 -8.97 -18.15
#